data_AF-A0A6N8GXK5-F1
#
_entry.id   AF-A0A6N8GXK5-F1
#
_cell.length_a   1.000
_cell.length_b   1.000
_cell.length_c   1.000
_cell.angle_alpha   90.00
_cell.angle_beta   90.00
_cell.angle_gamma   90.00
#
_symmetry.space_group_name_H-M   'P 1'
#
loop_
_entity.id
_entity.type
_entity.pdbx_description
1 polymer ?
#
loop_
_entity_poly.entity_id
_entity_poly.type
_entity_poly.pdbx_seq_one_letter_code
_entity_poly.pdbx_strand_id
1 'polypeptide(L)'
;MVNTELRILRVFGPTAAEVSAVLRQARADGCPGLRLLERDGEFAVCVQVSAPNRAMAEQYCEKWVQRLRAKFGDDVFATGETSLAQATLDTLLEKRKLLVAADETTGRLVGALLQPLPHSEAVFDFGTESYADPESKSGSRCRPSC
;
A
#
# COMPACT_ATOMS: atom_id res chain seq x y z
N MET A 1 12.48 24.93 22.25
CA MET A 1 11.45 24.27 21.43
C MET A 1 12.14 23.19 20.62
N VAL A 2 11.76 21.93 20.79
CA VAL A 2 12.30 20.82 19.99
C VAL A 2 11.29 20.56 18.88
N ASN A 3 11.69 20.73 17.62
CA ASN A 3 10.84 20.41 16.48
C ASN A 3 10.94 18.92 16.20
N THR A 4 9.80 18.27 16.00
CA THR A 4 9.72 16.83 15.75
C THR A 4 9.11 16.61 14.38
N GLU A 5 9.84 15.94 13.51
CA GLU A 5 9.38 15.53 12.19
C GLU A 5 9.11 14.03 12.20
N LEU A 6 7.97 13.65 11.59
CA LEU A 6 7.57 12.26 11.40
C LEU A 6 7.46 11.97 9.91
N ARG A 7 8.08 10.87 9.47
CA ARG A 7 7.89 10.32 8.14
C ARG A 7 7.53 8.85 8.22
N ILE A 8 6.54 8.45 7.43
CA ILE A 8 6.04 7.09 7.38
C ILE A 8 6.40 6.52 6.00
N LEU A 9 7.07 5.37 5.99
CA LEU A 9 7.34 4.56 4.81
C LEU A 9 6.42 3.35 4.82
N ARG A 10 5.74 3.09 3.70
CA ARG A 10 4.89 1.91 3.53
C ARG A 10 5.63 0.88 2.70
N VAL A 11 5.72 -0.33 3.24
CA VAL A 11 6.47 -1.45 2.66
C VAL A 11 5.51 -2.63 2.52
N PHE A 12 5.56 -3.30 1.38
CA PHE A 12 4.74 -4.47 1.08
C PHE A 12 5.61 -5.52 0.36
N GLY A 13 5.48 -6.79 0.76
CA GLY A 13 6.29 -7.89 0.21
C GLY A 13 7.22 -8.61 1.21
N PRO A 14 8.13 -7.92 1.92
CA PRO A 14 9.10 -8.57 2.78
C PRO A 14 8.45 -9.17 4.03
N THR A 15 9.09 -10.20 4.58
CA THR A 15 8.62 -10.84 5.81
C THR A 15 8.85 -9.93 7.03
N ALA A 16 8.04 -10.11 8.07
CA ALA A 16 8.21 -9.38 9.33
C ALA A 16 9.63 -9.52 9.92
N ALA A 17 10.30 -10.65 9.66
CA ALA A 17 11.67 -10.91 10.10
C ALA A 17 12.69 -10.02 9.37
N GLU A 18 12.57 -9.88 8.06
CA GLU A 18 13.44 -9.02 7.23
C GLU A 18 13.26 -7.55 7.61
N VAL A 19 12.01 -7.08 7.71
CA VAL A 19 11.70 -5.70 8.13
C VAL A 19 12.27 -5.43 9.53
N SER A 20 12.09 -6.37 10.46
CA SER A 20 12.64 -6.25 11.81
C SER A 20 14.17 -6.22 11.81
N ALA A 21 14.83 -7.00 10.96
CA ALA A 21 16.30 -7.00 10.85
C ALA A 21 16.84 -5.66 10.32
N VAL A 22 16.22 -5.12 9.26
CA VAL A 22 16.56 -3.81 8.70
C VAL A 22 16.38 -2.70 9.74
N LEU A 23 15.29 -2.74 10.51
CA LEU A 23 15.03 -1.77 11.57
C LEU A 23 16.00 -1.88 12.74
N ARG A 24 16.37 -3.10 13.16
CA ARG A 24 17.40 -3.29 14.19
C ARG A 24 18.73 -2.69 13.75
N GLN A 25 19.10 -2.89 12.49
CA GLN A 25 20.32 -2.30 11.95
C GLN A 25 20.21 -0.77 11.91
N ALA A 26 19.10 -0.20 11.45
CA ALA A 26 18.89 1.25 11.45
C ALA A 26 18.90 1.86 12.87
N ARG A 27 18.41 1.12 13.87
CA ARG A 27 18.53 1.51 15.29
C ARG A 27 19.97 1.46 15.78
N ALA A 28 20.73 0.42 15.40
CA ALA A 28 22.16 0.32 15.72
C ALA A 28 22.97 1.45 15.06
N ASP A 29 22.58 1.87 13.85
CA ASP A 29 23.14 3.00 13.12
C ASP A 29 22.78 4.37 13.76
N GLY A 30 21.94 4.39 14.80
CA GLY A 30 21.60 5.58 15.59
C GLY A 30 20.33 6.32 15.16
N CYS A 31 19.41 5.68 14.43
CA CYS A 31 18.16 6.33 14.03
C CYS A 31 17.23 6.58 15.23
N PRO A 32 16.86 7.85 15.52
CA PRO A 32 15.94 8.15 16.61
C PRO A 32 14.51 7.72 16.25
N GLY A 33 13.76 7.25 17.26
CA GLY A 33 12.30 7.16 17.19
C GLY A 33 11.70 6.24 16.12
N LEU A 34 12.35 5.11 15.79
CA LEU A 34 11.80 4.15 14.83
C LEU A 34 10.64 3.34 15.43
N ARG A 35 9.47 3.35 14.79
CA ARG A 35 8.35 2.46 15.11
C ARG A 35 7.95 1.65 13.89
N LEU A 36 7.64 0.38 14.12
CA LEU A 36 7.06 -0.51 13.12
C LEU A 36 5.59 -0.71 13.48
N LEU A 37 4.72 -0.56 12.50
CA LEU A 37 3.31 -0.92 12.59
C LEU A 37 3.01 -1.91 11.48
N GLU A 38 2.39 -3.02 11.82
CA GLU A 38 1.90 -4.01 10.87
C GLU A 38 0.39 -3.85 10.75
N ARG A 39 -0.12 -3.82 9.52
CA ARG A 39 -1.56 -3.73 9.25
C ARG A 39 -1.89 -4.54 8.01
N ASP A 40 -2.66 -5.62 8.19
CA ASP A 40 -3.22 -6.41 7.09
C ASP A 40 -2.17 -6.90 6.06
N GLY A 41 -0.95 -7.22 6.51
CA GLY A 41 0.16 -7.64 5.65
C GLY A 41 1.00 -6.48 5.07
N GLU A 42 0.63 -5.23 5.35
CA GLU A 42 1.46 -4.05 5.10
C GLU A 42 2.32 -3.71 6.32
N PHE A 43 3.55 -3.24 6.07
CA PHE A 43 4.43 -2.72 7.11
C PHE A 43 4.57 -1.19 6.95
N ALA A 44 4.18 -0.45 7.99
CA ALA A 44 4.42 0.98 8.10
C ALA A 44 5.61 1.25 9.03
N VAL A 45 6.69 1.75 8.46
CA VAL A 45 7.90 2.17 9.17
C VAL A 45 7.83 3.66 9.44
N CYS A 46 7.69 4.03 10.71
CA CYS A 46 7.66 5.42 11.15
C CYS A 46 9.05 5.84 11.64
N VAL A 47 9.59 6.91 11.05
CA VAL A 47 10.83 7.56 11.46
C VAL A 47 10.49 8.88 12.12
N GLN A 48 10.77 8.98 13.43
CA GLN A 48 10.54 10.20 14.20
C GLN A 48 11.89 10.82 14.59
N VAL A 49 12.17 12.01 14.06
CA VAL A 49 13.40 12.77 14.37
C VAL A 49 13.03 14.03 15.13
N SER A 50 13.65 14.25 16.29
CA SER A 50 13.51 15.49 17.07
C SER A 50 14.82 16.27 17.01
N ALA A 51 14.78 17.52 16.57
CA ALA A 51 15.95 18.40 16.51
C ALA A 51 15.59 19.83 16.98
N PRO A 52 16.56 20.63 17.43
CA PRO A 52 16.30 22.01 17.87
C PRO A 52 15.87 22.93 16.71
N ASN A 53 16.20 22.59 15.46
CA ASN A 53 15.83 23.36 14.26
C ASN A 53 15.02 22.49 13.29
N ARG A 54 13.93 23.03 12.71
CA ARG A 54 13.03 22.31 11.80
C ARG A 54 13.74 21.84 10.53
N ALA A 55 14.50 22.73 9.88
CA ALA A 55 15.27 22.38 8.68
C ALA A 55 16.28 21.25 8.94
N MET A 56 16.84 21.21 10.15
CA MET A 56 17.76 20.16 10.56
C MET A 56 17.01 18.83 10.80
N ALA A 57 15.85 18.86 11.45
CA ALA A 57 15.00 17.67 11.62
C ALA A 57 14.58 17.08 10.26
N GLU A 58 14.16 17.92 9.32
CA GLU A 58 13.78 17.51 7.96
C GLU A 58 14.97 16.86 7.23
N GLN A 59 16.15 17.48 7.22
CA GLN A 59 17.35 16.91 6.59
C GLN A 59 17.77 15.57 7.22
N TYR A 60 17.74 15.45 8.55
CA TYR A 60 18.06 14.19 9.21
C TYR A 60 17.01 13.11 8.89
N CYS A 61 15.72 13.47 8.91
CA CYS A 61 14.64 12.57 8.56
C CYS A 61 14.77 12.09 7.11
N GLU A 62 15.06 12.98 6.18
CA GLU A 62 15.23 12.66 4.76
C GLU A 62 16.43 11.75 4.51
N LYS A 63 17.57 11.99 5.17
CA LYS A 63 18.73 11.07 5.11
C LYS A 63 18.38 9.67 5.57
N TRP A 64 17.61 9.53 6.66
CA TRP A 64 17.16 8.23 7.15
C TRP A 64 16.15 7.57 6.22
N VAL A 65 15.20 8.34 5.70
CA VAL A 65 14.23 7.87 4.71
C VAL A 65 14.93 7.37 3.46
N GLN A 66 15.93 8.09 2.94
CA GLN A 66 16.73 7.66 1.79
C GLN A 66 17.51 6.38 2.07
N ARG A 67 18.13 6.24 3.26
CA ARG A 67 18.81 5.01 3.67
C ARG A 67 17.85 3.83 3.77
N LEU A 68 16.68 4.02 4.37
CA LEU A 68 15.67 2.98 4.49
C LEU A 68 15.13 2.60 3.11
N ARG A 69 14.84 3.58 2.25
CA ARG A 69 14.48 3.32 0.84
C ARG A 69 15.57 2.56 0.09
N ALA A 70 16.85 2.86 0.30
CA ALA A 70 17.94 2.11 -0.32
C ALA A 70 18.05 0.66 0.21
N LYS A 71 17.67 0.41 1.48
CA LYS A 71 17.67 -0.93 2.08
C LYS A 71 16.45 -1.76 1.66
N PHE A 72 15.26 -1.16 1.66
CA PHE A 72 14.01 -1.81 1.25
C PHE A 72 13.85 -1.85 -0.28
N GLY A 73 14.55 -1.00 -1.02
CA GLY A 73 14.52 -0.96 -2.48
C GLY A 73 13.12 -0.73 -3.02
N ASP A 74 12.70 -1.65 -3.88
CA ASP A 74 11.42 -1.61 -4.59
C ASP A 74 10.22 -2.06 -3.73
N ASP A 75 10.46 -2.57 -2.51
CA ASP A 75 9.39 -2.97 -1.59
C ASP A 75 8.63 -1.77 -1.01
N VAL A 76 9.18 -0.55 -1.13
CA VAL A 76 8.56 0.69 -0.65
C VAL A 76 7.60 1.25 -1.69
N PHE A 77 6.31 1.00 -1.52
CA PHE A 77 5.30 1.44 -2.49
C PHE A 77 4.80 2.88 -2.27
N ALA A 78 4.78 3.38 -1.03
CA ALA A 78 4.25 4.71 -0.72
C ALA A 78 4.87 5.35 0.53
N THR A 79 4.59 6.64 0.72
CA THR A 79 4.95 7.39 1.94
C THR A 79 3.77 8.11 2.53
N GLY A 80 3.71 8.17 3.86
CA GLY A 80 2.63 8.79 4.61
C GLY A 80 1.52 7.80 4.95
N GLU A 81 0.28 8.29 4.89
CA GLU A 81 -0.91 7.55 5.31
C GLU A 81 -1.63 6.85 4.15
N THR A 82 -1.08 6.91 2.94
CA THR A 82 -1.66 6.27 1.76
C THR A 82 -1.74 4.76 1.92
N SER A 83 -2.92 4.20 1.69
CA SER A 83 -3.14 2.75 1.67
C SER A 83 -2.65 2.13 0.37
N LEU A 84 -2.39 0.82 0.36
CA LEU A 84 -1.99 0.11 -0.85
C LEU A 84 -3.05 0.24 -1.97
N ALA A 85 -4.33 0.15 -1.62
CA ALA A 85 -5.44 0.30 -2.56
C ALA A 85 -5.44 1.67 -3.25
N GLN A 86 -5.21 2.74 -2.48
CA GLN A 86 -5.15 4.10 -3.01
C GLN A 86 -3.90 4.33 -3.88
N ALA A 87 -2.73 3.88 -3.43
CA ALA A 87 -1.50 3.98 -4.22
C ALA A 87 -1.61 3.22 -5.56
N THR A 88 -2.26 2.05 -5.54
CA THR A 88 -2.51 1.25 -6.74
C THR A 88 -3.45 1.99 -7.70
N LEU A 89 -4.54 2.55 -7.18
CA LEU A 89 -5.51 3.29 -7.98
C LEU A 89 -4.87 4.51 -8.64
N ASP A 90 -4.13 5.33 -7.88
CA ASP A 90 -3.46 6.53 -8.39
C ASP A 90 -2.46 6.16 -9.51
N THR A 91 -1.66 5.10 -9.30
CA THR A 91 -0.70 4.61 -10.30
C THR A 91 -1.39 4.13 -11.58
N LEU A 92 -2.52 3.45 -11.45
CA LEU A 92 -3.28 2.95 -12.60
C LEU A 92 -4.00 4.08 -13.34
N LEU A 93 -4.51 5.10 -12.62
CA LEU A 93 -5.07 6.32 -13.21
C LEU A 93 -4.01 7.08 -14.02
N GLU A 94 -2.84 7.30 -13.43
CA GLU A 94 -1.70 7.96 -14.10
C GLU A 94 -1.29 7.23 -15.38
N LYS A 95 -1.23 5.90 -15.32
CA LYS A 95 -0.87 5.05 -16.47
C LYS A 95 -2.04 4.74 -17.40
N ARG A 96 -3.25 5.19 -17.06
CA ARG A 96 -4.52 4.89 -17.76
C ARG A 96 -4.70 3.41 -18.06
N LYS A 97 -4.46 2.56 -17.04
CA LYS A 97 -4.60 1.11 -17.15
C LYS A 97 -5.82 0.62 -16.39
N LEU A 98 -6.48 -0.39 -16.97
CA LEU A 98 -7.61 -1.08 -16.35
C LEU A 98 -7.12 -2.37 -15.68
N LEU A 99 -7.53 -2.57 -14.43
CA LEU A 99 -7.39 -3.80 -13.68
C LEU A 99 -8.70 -4.59 -13.78
N VAL A 100 -8.60 -5.84 -14.24
CA VAL A 100 -9.72 -6.78 -14.34
C VAL A 100 -9.37 -8.02 -13.53
N ALA A 101 -10.28 -8.42 -12.64
CA ALA A 101 -10.14 -9.67 -11.90
C ALA A 101 -10.80 -10.82 -12.70
N ALA A 102 -10.03 -11.88 -12.97
CA ALA A 102 -10.52 -13.05 -13.70
C ALA A 102 -11.30 -14.03 -12.81
N ASP A 103 -11.04 -14.02 -11.50
CA ASP A 103 -11.68 -14.90 -10.53
C ASP A 103 -12.72 -14.13 -9.69
N GLU A 104 -13.87 -14.76 -9.44
CA GLU A 104 -15.00 -14.14 -8.73
C GLU A 104 -14.66 -13.84 -7.26
N THR A 105 -13.98 -14.76 -6.57
CA THR A 105 -13.64 -14.61 -5.15
C THR A 105 -12.64 -13.49 -4.96
N THR A 106 -11.60 -13.50 -5.79
CA THR A 106 -10.54 -12.49 -5.78
C THR A 106 -11.07 -11.13 -6.22
N GLY A 107 -11.92 -11.08 -7.25
CA GLY A 107 -12.52 -9.85 -7.72
C GLY A 107 -13.46 -9.20 -6.70
N ARG A 108 -14.19 -9.98 -5.90
CA ARG A 108 -14.96 -9.44 -4.77
C ARG A 108 -14.06 -8.86 -3.68
N LEU A 109 -12.97 -9.53 -3.32
CA LEU A 109 -12.03 -9.03 -2.30
C LEU A 109 -11.31 -7.76 -2.76
N VAL A 110 -10.79 -7.74 -3.99
CA VAL A 110 -10.13 -6.57 -4.57
C VAL A 110 -11.14 -5.44 -4.80
N GLY A 111 -12.34 -5.77 -5.27
CA GLY A 111 -13.43 -4.81 -5.44
C GLY A 111 -13.84 -4.14 -4.14
N ALA A 112 -13.94 -4.88 -3.03
CA ALA A 112 -14.24 -4.30 -1.72
C ALA A 112 -13.20 -3.27 -1.25
N LEU A 113 -11.95 -3.39 -1.70
CA LEU A 113 -10.87 -2.44 -1.38
C LEU A 113 -10.82 -1.25 -2.33
N LEU A 114 -11.12 -1.44 -3.62
CA LEU A 114 -10.99 -0.41 -4.65
C LEU A 114 -12.27 0.39 -4.88
N GLN A 115 -13.45 -0.24 -4.90
CA GLN A 115 -14.74 0.41 -5.19
C GLN A 115 -15.07 1.58 -4.24
N PRO A 116 -14.74 1.56 -2.94
CA PRO A 116 -14.99 2.71 -2.06
C PRO A 116 -14.14 3.94 -2.39
N LEU A 117 -13.07 3.78 -3.18
CA LEU A 117 -12.16 4.87 -3.52
C LEU A 117 -12.71 5.71 -4.68
N PRO A 118 -12.48 7.04 -4.67
CA PRO A 118 -12.91 7.92 -5.74
C PRO A 118 -12.23 7.56 -7.06
N HIS A 119 -12.95 7.63 -8.18
CA HIS A 119 -12.45 7.31 -9.52
C HIS A 119 -12.08 5.83 -9.76
N SER A 120 -12.49 4.94 -8.87
CA SER A 120 -12.27 3.49 -9.01
C SER A 120 -12.92 2.90 -10.27
N GLU A 121 -14.08 3.42 -10.70
CA GLU A 121 -14.77 3.02 -11.93
C GLU A 121 -13.96 3.20 -13.22
N ALA A 122 -12.99 4.13 -13.23
CA ALA A 122 -12.15 4.38 -14.39
C ALA A 122 -11.00 3.37 -14.53
N VAL A 123 -10.74 2.59 -13.47
CA VAL A 123 -9.55 1.75 -13.33
C VAL A 123 -9.89 0.30 -13.02
N PHE A 124 -10.99 0.03 -12.34
CA PHE A 124 -11.37 -1.31 -11.93
C PHE A 124 -12.70 -1.68 -12.56
N ASP A 125 -12.65 -2.71 -13.41
CA ASP A 125 -13.85 -3.32 -13.97
C ASP A 125 -14.02 -4.71 -13.38
N PHE A 126 -15.02 -4.84 -12.51
CA PHE A 126 -15.56 -6.13 -12.11
C PHE A 126 -16.82 -6.36 -12.95
N GLY A 127 -16.58 -6.71 -14.21
CA GLY A 127 -17.62 -6.89 -15.20
C GLY A 127 -18.62 -7.94 -14.71
N THR A 128 -19.87 -7.51 -14.50
CA THR A 128 -21.01 -8.40 -14.26
C THR A 128 -21.22 -9.38 -15.44
N GLU A 129 -20.54 -9.14 -16.57
CA GLU A 129 -20.61 -9.91 -17.81
C GLU A 129 -19.34 -10.71 -18.16
N SER A 130 -18.20 -10.52 -17.46
CA SER A 130 -16.95 -11.26 -17.77
C SER A 130 -16.93 -12.69 -17.24
N TYR A 131 -17.97 -13.11 -16.52
CA TYR A 131 -18.19 -14.49 -16.08
C TYR A 131 -19.29 -15.18 -16.90
N ALA A 132 -19.30 -14.96 -18.22
CA ALA A 132 -20.03 -15.83 -19.14
C ALA A 132 -19.15 -17.02 -19.56
N ASP A 133 -18.55 -17.72 -18.60
CA ASP A 133 -18.04 -19.05 -18.85
C ASP A 133 -19.25 -19.99 -18.99
N PRO A 134 -19.51 -20.60 -20.17
CA PRO A 134 -20.71 -21.41 -20.39
C PRO A 134 -20.80 -22.62 -19.44
N GLU A 135 -19.70 -23.05 -18.81
CA GLU A 135 -19.71 -24.17 -17.85
C GLU A 135 -20.25 -23.78 -16.46
N SER A 136 -20.22 -22.50 -16.08
CA SER A 136 -20.79 -22.04 -14.81
C SER A 136 -22.33 -21.91 -14.83
N LYS A 137 -22.96 -22.00 -16.02
CA LYS A 137 -24.42 -21.91 -16.20
C LYS A 137 -25.18 -23.23 -16.03
N SER A 138 -24.65 -24.18 -15.27
CA SER A 138 -25.40 -25.41 -14.92
C SER A 138 -26.31 -25.28 -13.69
N GLY A 139 -26.39 -24.11 -13.05
CA GLY A 139 -26.96 -24.00 -11.69
C GLY A 139 -28.19 -23.11 -11.44
N SER A 140 -28.64 -22.23 -12.34
CA SER A 140 -29.75 -21.30 -12.01
C SER A 140 -30.69 -21.04 -13.19
N ARG A 141 -31.65 -21.95 -13.32
CA ARG A 141 -32.82 -21.84 -14.19
C ARG A 141 -33.79 -20.80 -13.60
N CYS A 142 -33.50 -19.51 -13.73
CA CYS A 142 -34.50 -18.46 -13.48
C CYS A 142 -35.33 -18.24 -14.75
N ARG A 143 -36.63 -18.55 -14.64
CA ARG A 143 -37.65 -18.35 -15.68
C ARG A 143 -37.78 -16.87 -16.06
N PRO A 144 -38.03 -16.54 -17.34
CA PRO A 144 -38.49 -15.20 -17.71
C PRO A 144 -39.99 -15.10 -17.43
N SER A 145 -40.38 -14.18 -16.56
CA SER A 145 -41.77 -13.70 -16.48
C SER A 145 -41.98 -12.64 -17.56
N CYS A 146 -42.70 -13.02 -18.62
CA CYS A 146 -43.58 -12.11 -19.36
C CYS A 146 -44.87 -11.92 -18.56
#